data_AF-A0A536W7C0-F1
#
_entry.id   AF-A0A536W7C0-F1
#
_cell.length_a   1.000
_cell.length_b   1.000
_cell.length_c   1.000
_cell.angle_alpha   90.00
_cell.angle_beta   90.00
_cell.angle_gamma   90.00
#
_symmetry.space_group_name_H-M   'P 1'
#
loop_
_entity.id
_entity.type
_entity.pdbx_description
1 polymer ?
#
loop_
_entity_poly.entity_id
_entity_poly.type
_entity_poly.pdbx_seq_one_letter_code
_entity_poly.pdbx_strand_id
1 'polypeptide(L)' 'MRSPKGKLQDGRKITEELFRTLLEEELPKVKTYLGDEAWKAGKYEESAKLFESITTDDRYVEFLTLPAYDYVD' A
#
# COMPACT_ATOMS: atom_id res chain seq x y z
N MET A 1 4.99 7.45 9.29
CA MET A 1 6.22 7.06 10.03
C MET A 1 7.13 8.23 10.38
N ARG A 2 7.58 9.04 9.41
CA ARG A 2 8.67 10.05 9.57
C ARG A 2 8.32 11.30 10.39
N SER A 3 7.06 11.73 10.39
CA SER A 3 6.65 12.91 11.17
C SER A 3 6.44 12.58 12.65
N PRO A 4 6.94 13.39 13.60
CA PRO A 4 6.66 13.21 15.03
C PRO A 4 5.15 13.31 15.34
N LYS A 5 4.39 14.07 14.55
CA LYS A 5 2.94 14.25 14.69
C LYS A 5 2.11 13.12 14.11
N GLY A 6 2.69 12.19 13.35
CA GLY A 6 1.95 11.10 12.71
C GLY A 6 1.40 10.11 13.73
N LYS A 7 0.15 10.32 14.17
CA LYS A 7 -0.62 9.46 15.06
C LYS A 7 -2.04 9.33 14.51
N LEU A 8 -2.66 8.18 14.71
CA LEU A 8 -4.07 7.96 14.43
C LEU A 8 -4.95 8.63 15.49
N GLN A 9 -6.26 8.74 15.23
CA GLN A 9 -7.22 9.32 16.17
C GLN A 9 -7.31 8.54 17.48
N ASP A 10 -7.07 7.23 17.44
CA ASP A 10 -6.98 6.34 18.61
C ASP A 10 -5.66 6.47 19.40
N GLY A 11 -4.75 7.34 18.95
CA GLY A 11 -3.46 7.60 19.60
C GLY A 11 -2.31 6.73 19.12
N ARG A 12 -2.54 5.67 18.33
CA ARG A 12 -1.47 4.81 17.81
C ARG A 12 -0.51 5.60 16.93
N LYS A 13 0.80 5.37 17.10
CA LYS A 13 1.83 5.96 16.26
C LYS A 13 1.80 5.33 14.87
N ILE A 14 1.87 6.14 13.82
CA ILE A 14 2.00 5.63 12.45
C ILE A 14 3.44 5.15 12.26
N THR A 15 3.66 3.85 12.20
CA THR A 15 4.94 3.17 11.92
C THR A 15 4.87 2.41 10.59
N GLU A 16 6.01 1.92 10.07
CA GLU A 16 6.02 1.00 8.92
C GLU A 16 5.30 -0.30 9.23
N GLU A 17 5.57 -0.88 10.40
CA GLU A 17 4.93 -2.09 10.88
C GLU A 17 3.41 -1.95 10.89
N LEU A 18 2.88 -0.87 11.46
CA LEU A 18 1.44 -0.60 11.46
C LEU A 18 0.88 -0.50 10.03
N PHE A 19 1.61 0.15 9.13
CA PHE A 19 1.20 0.24 7.73
C PHE A 19 1.16 -1.15 7.05
N ARG A 20 2.18 -2.00 7.25
CA ARG A 20 2.21 -3.36 6.68
C ARG A 20 1.09 -4.22 7.22
N THR A 21 0.83 -4.18 8.53
CA THR A 21 -0.31 -4.88 9.15
C THR A 21 -1.64 -4.43 8.53
N LEU A 22 -1.86 -3.12 8.39
CA LEU A 22 -3.09 -2.61 7.80
C LEU A 22 -3.21 -3.02 6.32
N LEU A 23 -2.12 -2.99 5.56
CA LEU A 23 -2.14 -3.42 4.16
C LEU A 23 -2.54 -4.90 4.02
N GLU A 24 -1.99 -5.77 4.87
CA GLU A 24 -2.34 -7.19 4.93
C GLU A 24 -3.79 -7.42 5.35
N GLU A 25 -4.33 -6.62 6.27
CA GLU A 25 -5.73 -6.70 6.71
C GLU A 25 -6.72 -6.20 5.66
N GLU A 26 -6.37 -5.16 4.90
CA GLU A 26 -7.27 -4.52 3.93
C GLU A 26 -7.28 -5.25 2.58
N LEU A 27 -6.17 -5.85 2.15
CA LEU A 27 -6.07 -6.50 0.83
C LEU A 27 -7.12 -7.62 0.62
N PRO A 28 -7.39 -8.53 1.58
CA PRO A 28 -8.47 -9.51 1.46
C PRO A 28 -9.88 -8.88 1.41
N LYS A 29 -10.07 -7.72 2.05
CA LYS A 29 -11.35 -6.99 2.00
C LYS A 29 -11.58 -6.40 0.62
N VAL A 30 -10.53 -5.90 -0.03
CA VAL A 30 -10.57 -5.46 -1.44
C VAL A 30 -10.99 -6.61 -2.36
N LYS A 31 -10.39 -7.80 -2.20
CA LYS A 31 -10.80 -9.00 -2.94
C LYS A 31 -12.28 -9.32 -2.73
N THR A 32 -12.75 -9.26 -1.48
CA THR A 32 -14.15 -9.52 -1.13
C THR A 32 -15.09 -8.48 -1.77
N TYR A 33 -14.70 -7.21 -1.79
CA TYR A 33 -15.47 -6.12 -2.38
C TYR A 33 -15.57 -6.22 -3.91
N LEU A 34 -14.48 -6.59 -4.58
CA LEU A 34 -14.41 -6.68 -6.04
C LEU A 34 -15.03 -7.97 -6.60
N GLY A 35 -15.00 -9.05 -5.81
CA GLY A 35 -15.34 -10.39 -6.28
C GLY A 35 -14.19 -11.03 -7.09
N ASP A 36 -14.28 -12.36 -7.25
CA ASP A 36 -13.18 -13.17 -7.78
C ASP A 36 -12.81 -12.84 -9.23
N GLU A 37 -13.79 -12.45 -10.06
CA GLU A 37 -13.55 -12.15 -11.48
C GLU A 37 -12.71 -10.87 -11.64
N ALA A 38 -13.16 -9.76 -11.04
CA ALA A 38 -12.44 -8.50 -11.08
C ALA A 38 -11.09 -8.60 -10.37
N TRP A 39 -11.01 -9.32 -9.25
CA TRP A 39 -9.75 -9.59 -8.56
C TRP A 39 -8.73 -10.27 -9.47
N LYS A 40 -9.13 -11.36 -10.15
CA LYS A 40 -8.24 -12.11 -11.05
C LYS A 40 -7.86 -11.34 -12.31
N ALA A 41 -8.70 -10.42 -12.76
CA ALA A 41 -8.41 -9.57 -13.91
C ALA A 41 -7.42 -8.43 -13.57
N GLY A 42 -7.34 -8.04 -12.30
CA GLY A 42 -6.43 -7.00 -11.84
C GLY A 42 -5.09 -7.55 -11.33
N LYS A 43 -4.12 -6.65 -11.15
CA LYS A 43 -2.78 -6.92 -10.59
C LYS A 43 -2.69 -6.46 -9.13
N TYR A 44 -3.68 -6.82 -8.29
CA TYR A 44 -3.84 -6.24 -6.95
C TYR A 44 -2.72 -6.65 -5.98
N GLU A 45 -2.19 -7.86 -6.11
CA GLU A 45 -1.07 -8.34 -5.29
C GLU A 45 0.23 -7.61 -5.64
N GLU A 46 0.50 -7.42 -6.93
CA GLU A 46 1.64 -6.62 -7.41
C GLU A 46 1.48 -5.15 -7.03
N SER A 47 0.27 -4.61 -7.14
CA SER A 47 -0.04 -3.24 -6.73
C SER A 47 0.18 -3.02 -5.23
N ALA A 48 -0.19 -4.00 -4.40
CA ALA A 48 0.07 -3.95 -2.96
C ALA A 48 1.57 -3.92 -2.66
N LYS A 49 2.38 -4.74 -3.34
CA LYS A 49 3.85 -4.75 -3.20
C LYS A 49 4.47 -3.42 -3.64
N LEU A 50 4.03 -2.87 -4.77
CA LEU A 50 4.49 -1.56 -5.24
C LEU A 50 4.10 -0.47 -4.24
N PHE A 51 2.86 -0.47 -3.77
CA PHE A 51 2.36 0.49 -2.80
C PHE A 51 3.12 0.44 -1.48
N GLU A 52 3.45 -0.77 -1.01
CA GLU A 52 4.29 -0.98 0.16
C GLU A 52 5.69 -0.40 -0.03
N SER A 53 6.33 -0.71 -1.15
CA SER A 53 7.66 -0.20 -1.49
C SER A 53 7.69 1.33 -1.49
N ILE A 54 6.80 2.00 -2.22
CA ILE A 54 6.82 3.47 -2.33
C ILE A 54 6.45 4.18 -1.03
N THR A 55 5.68 3.54 -0.15
CA THR A 55 5.25 4.14 1.12
C THR A 55 6.31 3.99 2.21
N THR A 56 7.03 2.87 2.21
CA THR A 56 8.05 2.53 3.20
C THR A 56 9.46 2.95 2.80
N ASP A 57 9.77 3.21 1.52
CA ASP A 57 11.08 3.71 1.10
C ASP A 57 11.36 5.09 1.74
N ASP A 58 12.57 5.24 2.29
CA ASP A 58 13.07 6.49 2.87
C ASP A 58 13.37 7.55 1.80
N ARG A 59 13.58 7.12 0.56
CA ARG A 59 13.69 7.98 -0.60
C ARG A 59 12.30 8.20 -1.17
N TYR A 60 11.82 9.41 -1.03
CA TYR A 60 10.58 9.83 -1.66
C TYR A 60 10.75 9.88 -3.18
N VAL A 61 10.11 8.94 -3.87
CA VAL A 61 9.91 9.05 -5.32
C VAL A 61 8.99 10.24 -5.59
N GLU A 62 9.37 11.07 -6.56
CA GLU A 62 8.65 12.32 -6.85
C GLU A 62 7.24 12.04 -7.39
N PHE A 63 7.09 10.95 -8.15
CA PHE A 63 5.81 10.48 -8.66
C PHE A 63 5.73 8.97 -8.53
N LEU A 64 4.59 8.48 -8.03
CA LEU A 64 4.29 7.04 -7.97
C LEU A 64 4.31 6.37 -9.35
N THR A 65 4.09 7.15 -10.41
CA THR A 65 4.08 6.66 -11.78
C THR A 65 5.47 6.21 -12.22
N LEU A 66 6.55 6.82 -11.72
CA LEU A 66 7.92 6.45 -12.10
C LEU A 66 8.22 4.97 -11.82
N PRO A 67 8.08 4.45 -10.58
CA PRO A 67 8.23 3.03 -10.34
C PRO A 67 7.08 2.20 -10.92
N ALA A 68 5.87 2.77 -11.09
CA ALA A 68 4.75 2.04 -11.68
C ALA A 68 4.94 1.76 -13.19
N TYR A 69 5.68 2.62 -13.92
CA TYR A 69 5.96 2.43 -15.34
C TYR A 69 6.71 1.12 -15.60
N ASP A 70 7.56 0.67 -14.67
CA ASP A 70 8.26 -0.62 -14.77
C ASP A 70 7.31 -1.84 -14.75
N TYR A 71 6.05 -1.65 -14.39
CA TYR A 71 5.01 -2.70 -14.29
C TYR A 71 3.98 -2.65 -15.44
N VAL A 72 4.13 -1.68 -16.35
CA VAL A 72 3.26 -1.47 -17.50
C VAL A 72 4.10 -1.70 -18.75
N ASP A 73 3.81 -2.78 -19.48
CA ASP A 73 4.36 -3.01 -20.84
C ASP A 73 3.82 -1.98 -21.83
#